data_AF-K8EBZ8-F1
#
_entry.id   AF-K8EBZ8-F1
#
_cell.length_a   1.000
_cell.length_b   1.000
_cell.length_c   1.000
_cell.angle_alpha   90.00
_cell.angle_beta   90.00
_cell.angle_gamma   90.00
#
_symmetry.space_group_name_H-M   'P 1'
#
loop_
_entity.id
_entity.type
_entity.pdbx_description
1 polymer ?
#
loop_
_entity_poly.entity_id
_entity_poly.type
_entity_poly.pdbx_seq_one_letter_code
_entity_poly.pdbx_strand_id
1 'polypeptide(L)'
;MSSNSLLAFAFDDDDSEYKLFTGKASNVFQFEVPKDWVIAIDRPVEEKQKKKAETKVVVGQFKTVDTLSVRLEIADESVRKAFALAEDKKDAKYIEQEFTKEEREAAAGKIAQDVIVGVENNRSGVMKFVNVGDENENTTKRIERDGKAYYVFQSISEVCRAEITEIGGGKKICIGPRGDEIDTIERRAMTVVTVPDANDGSYFVLKMSAKVDRWEETKEKFERAAETFRML
;
A
#
# COMPACT_ATOMS: atom_id res chain seq x y z
N MET A 1 47.81 5.91 26.25
CA MET A 1 47.93 6.86 25.12
C MET A 1 48.63 6.10 24.01
N SER A 2 48.12 5.85 22.81
CA SER A 2 46.94 6.33 22.11
C SER A 2 46.46 5.18 21.22
N SER A 3 45.17 4.87 21.27
CA SER A 3 44.48 4.10 20.24
C SER A 3 44.47 4.94 18.96
N ASN A 4 44.81 4.36 17.82
CA ASN A 4 44.40 4.89 16.52
C ASN A 4 43.75 3.73 15.75
N SER A 5 42.43 3.65 15.92
CA SER A 5 41.56 2.89 15.05
C SER A 5 41.62 3.52 13.67
N LEU A 6 42.17 2.78 12.70
CA LEU A 6 42.06 3.12 11.28
C LEU A 6 40.59 2.99 10.90
N LEU A 7 39.97 4.14 10.66
CA LEU A 7 38.68 4.28 9.99
C LEU A 7 38.70 3.45 8.70
N ALA A 8 37.96 2.35 8.69
CA ALA A 8 37.48 1.75 7.46
C ALA A 8 36.41 2.68 6.90
N PHE A 9 36.80 3.56 5.98
CA PHE A 9 35.86 4.17 5.05
C PHE A 9 35.39 3.04 4.13
N ALA A 10 34.19 2.52 4.40
CA ALA A 10 33.48 1.70 3.43
C ALA A 10 33.13 2.61 2.26
N PHE A 11 33.76 2.35 1.12
CA PHE A 11 33.36 2.88 -0.16
C PHE A 11 32.00 2.25 -0.51
N ASP A 12 30.91 2.96 -0.29
CA ASP A 12 29.62 2.66 -0.92
C ASP A 12 29.69 3.14 -2.38
N ASP A 13 30.46 2.42 -3.20
CA ASP A 13 30.22 2.35 -4.65
C ASP A 13 29.02 1.43 -4.86
N ASP A 14 27.85 1.86 -4.39
CA ASP A 14 26.61 1.16 -4.71
C ASP A 14 26.08 1.71 -6.04
N ASP A 15 26.46 1.07 -7.14
CA ASP A 15 25.94 1.32 -8.50
C ASP A 15 24.43 0.98 -8.61
N SER A 16 23.78 0.60 -7.50
CA SER A 16 22.35 0.33 -7.48
C SER A 16 21.52 1.62 -7.63
N GLU A 17 20.46 1.59 -8.44
CA GLU A 17 19.49 2.69 -8.57
C GLU A 17 18.66 2.91 -7.28
N TYR A 18 18.82 2.03 -6.31
CA TYR A 18 18.02 1.93 -5.10
C TYR A 18 18.84 2.26 -3.86
N LYS A 19 18.17 2.61 -2.77
CA LYS A 19 18.78 2.81 -1.46
C LYS A 19 17.88 2.21 -0.40
N LEU A 20 18.48 1.71 0.67
CA LEU A 20 17.75 1.31 1.85
C LEU A 20 17.04 2.53 2.47
N PHE A 21 15.81 2.36 2.93
CA PHE A 21 15.13 3.36 3.73
C PHE A 21 15.79 3.50 5.11
N THR A 22 16.30 4.69 5.43
CA THR A 22 17.01 5.00 6.69
C THR A 22 16.30 6.07 7.53
N GLY A 23 14.95 6.09 7.53
CA GLY A 23 14.16 7.07 8.30
C GLY A 23 13.93 6.67 9.77
N LYS A 24 13.09 7.42 10.49
CA LYS A 24 12.84 7.25 11.93
C LYS A 24 12.22 5.91 12.33
N ALA A 25 11.62 5.19 11.39
CA ALA A 25 11.07 3.85 11.60
C ALA A 25 11.99 2.72 11.11
N SER A 26 13.22 3.04 10.66
CA SER A 26 14.15 2.06 10.07
C SER A 26 14.67 1.03 11.07
N ASN A 27 14.40 1.19 12.37
CA ASN A 27 14.71 0.21 13.40
C ASN A 27 13.60 -0.85 13.56
N VAL A 28 12.46 -0.69 12.89
CA VAL A 28 11.30 -1.62 12.97
C VAL A 28 11.03 -2.31 11.64
N PHE A 29 11.23 -1.62 10.53
CA PHE A 29 11.14 -2.22 9.20
C PHE A 29 12.15 -1.60 8.26
N GLN A 30 12.43 -2.30 7.17
CA GLN A 30 13.29 -1.85 6.10
C GLN A 30 12.71 -2.23 4.74
N PHE A 31 13.04 -1.44 3.72
CA PHE A 31 12.78 -1.71 2.31
C PHE A 31 13.66 -0.79 1.49
N GLU A 32 13.83 -1.11 0.22
CA GLU A 32 14.56 -0.28 -0.72
C GLU A 32 13.62 0.59 -1.55
N VAL A 33 14.10 1.79 -1.89
CA VAL A 33 13.42 2.77 -2.74
C VAL A 33 14.41 3.38 -3.73
N PRO A 34 13.96 3.88 -4.88
CA PRO A 34 14.83 4.61 -5.80
C PRO A 34 15.55 5.78 -5.12
N LYS A 35 16.82 6.01 -5.48
CA LYS A 35 17.66 7.05 -4.87
C LYS A 35 17.09 8.46 -5.06
N ASP A 36 16.41 8.71 -6.18
CA ASP A 36 15.82 9.99 -6.57
C ASP A 36 14.47 10.29 -5.91
N TRP A 37 13.88 9.33 -5.18
CA TRP A 37 12.60 9.54 -4.49
C TRP A 37 12.76 10.31 -3.18
N VAL A 38 11.74 11.13 -2.89
CA VAL A 38 11.70 12.01 -1.72
C VAL A 38 10.84 11.39 -0.62
N ILE A 39 11.31 11.52 0.62
CA ILE A 39 10.55 11.14 1.81
C ILE A 39 9.66 12.33 2.21
N ALA A 40 8.34 12.19 2.06
CA ALA A 40 7.38 13.22 2.42
C ALA A 40 6.86 13.09 3.86
N ILE A 41 6.76 11.86 4.37
CA ILE A 41 6.39 11.58 5.76
C ILE A 41 7.40 10.60 6.33
N ASP A 42 7.91 10.91 7.52
CA ASP A 42 8.80 10.04 8.30
C ASP A 42 8.50 10.19 9.80
N ARG A 43 7.82 9.18 10.35
CA ARG A 43 7.40 9.10 11.75
C ARG A 43 7.99 7.84 12.40
N PRO A 44 8.43 7.94 13.66
CA PRO A 44 8.86 6.76 14.41
C PRO A 44 7.69 5.80 14.68
N VAL A 45 8.03 4.54 14.92
CA VAL A 45 7.11 3.57 15.53
C VAL A 45 7.26 3.69 17.05
N GLU A 46 6.19 4.12 17.72
CA GLU A 46 6.14 4.20 19.18
C GLU A 46 5.76 2.82 19.75
N GLU A 47 6.22 2.50 20.97
CA GLU A 47 5.87 1.25 21.67
C GLU A 47 4.36 1.08 21.91
N LYS A 48 3.60 2.19 21.95
CA LYS A 48 2.16 2.17 22.11
C LYS A 48 1.49 3.02 21.05
N GLN A 49 0.73 2.37 20.18
CA GLN A 49 -0.04 3.04 19.15
C GLN A 49 -1.26 3.75 19.75
N LYS A 50 -1.36 5.07 19.55
CA LYS A 50 -2.45 5.91 20.06
C LYS A 50 -3.67 5.98 19.13
N LYS A 51 -3.51 5.65 17.85
CA LYS A 51 -4.54 5.77 16.80
C LYS A 51 -4.78 4.42 16.13
N LYS A 52 -6.03 4.11 15.76
CA LYS A 52 -6.36 2.85 15.06
C LYS A 52 -5.50 2.62 13.80
N ALA A 53 -5.19 3.68 13.06
CA ALA A 53 -4.32 3.65 11.90
C ALA A 53 -3.40 4.88 11.86
N GLU A 54 -2.14 4.70 11.50
CA GLU A 54 -1.19 5.79 11.34
C GLU A 54 -0.21 5.53 10.19
N THR A 55 -0.15 6.46 9.23
CA THR A 55 0.91 6.49 8.22
C THR A 55 2.24 6.81 8.88
N LYS A 56 3.20 5.90 8.77
CA LYS A 56 4.56 6.05 9.31
C LYS A 56 5.49 6.66 8.28
N VAL A 57 5.40 6.18 7.04
CA VAL A 57 6.29 6.59 5.97
C VAL A 57 5.50 6.88 4.71
N VAL A 58 5.86 7.95 4.01
CA VAL A 58 5.46 8.20 2.62
C VAL A 58 6.71 8.57 1.84
N VAL A 59 7.00 7.81 0.80
CA VAL A 59 8.10 8.06 -0.14
C VAL A 59 7.50 8.19 -1.54
N GLY A 60 8.06 9.05 -2.37
CA GLY A 60 7.66 9.08 -3.76
C GLY A 60 8.37 10.11 -4.60
N GLN A 61 8.25 9.92 -5.90
CA GLN A 61 8.36 10.96 -6.90
C GLN A 61 6.92 11.32 -7.30
N PHE A 62 6.27 12.21 -6.55
CA PHE A 62 4.83 12.52 -6.66
C PHE A 62 4.37 13.08 -8.02
N LYS A 63 5.30 13.23 -8.97
CA LYS A 63 5.01 13.51 -10.37
C LYS A 63 4.72 12.25 -11.19
N THR A 64 5.20 11.07 -10.77
CA THR A 64 5.16 9.80 -11.51
C THR A 64 4.38 8.73 -10.74
N VAL A 65 4.56 8.65 -9.41
CA VAL A 65 3.81 7.74 -8.52
C VAL A 65 2.77 8.48 -7.71
N ASP A 66 1.63 7.83 -7.46
CA ASP A 66 0.60 8.40 -6.58
C ASP A 66 1.04 8.25 -5.12
N THR A 67 1.48 7.06 -4.71
CA THR A 67 1.87 6.78 -3.32
C THR A 67 2.80 5.59 -3.22
N LEU A 68 3.84 5.68 -2.39
CA LEU A 68 4.42 4.54 -1.66
C LEU A 68 4.35 4.90 -0.18
N SER A 69 3.64 4.10 0.60
CA SER A 69 3.45 4.38 2.02
C SER A 69 3.48 3.15 2.89
N VAL A 70 4.02 3.30 4.10
CA VAL A 70 3.92 2.30 5.16
C VAL A 70 2.99 2.82 6.23
N ARG A 71 1.94 2.05 6.53
CA ARG A 71 0.97 2.29 7.60
C ARG A 71 1.13 1.24 8.68
N LEU A 72 0.96 1.68 9.93
CA LEU A 72 0.80 0.83 11.10
C LEU A 72 -0.66 0.90 11.54
N GLU A 73 -1.31 -0.25 11.71
CA GLU A 73 -2.74 -0.33 12.02
C GLU A 73 -3.02 -1.38 13.09
N ILE A 74 -4.11 -1.18 13.84
CA ILE A 74 -4.60 -2.13 14.85
C ILE A 74 -5.67 -3.01 14.21
N ALA A 75 -5.46 -4.33 14.24
CA ALA A 75 -6.39 -5.30 13.71
C ALA A 75 -7.67 -5.32 14.56
N ASP A 76 -8.81 -5.05 13.90
CA ASP A 76 -10.12 -5.36 14.45
C ASP A 76 -10.46 -6.85 14.26
N GLU A 77 -11.64 -7.25 14.72
CA GLU A 77 -12.04 -8.66 14.72
C GLU A 77 -12.06 -9.27 13.31
N SER A 78 -12.46 -8.50 12.30
CA SER A 78 -12.55 -8.95 10.91
C SER A 78 -11.15 -9.23 10.36
N VAL A 79 -10.23 -8.28 10.55
CA VAL A 79 -8.82 -8.42 10.17
C VAL A 79 -8.15 -9.58 10.91
N ARG A 80 -8.40 -9.76 12.21
CA ARG A 80 -7.84 -10.90 12.98
C ARG A 80 -8.33 -12.25 12.45
N LYS A 81 -9.63 -12.35 12.10
CA LYS A 81 -10.20 -13.55 11.48
C LYS A 81 -9.55 -13.83 10.12
N ALA A 82 -9.33 -12.80 9.31
CA ALA A 82 -8.65 -12.93 8.03
C ALA A 82 -7.21 -13.45 8.20
N PHE A 83 -6.44 -12.90 9.16
CA PHE A 83 -5.10 -13.41 9.47
C PHE A 83 -5.11 -14.86 9.96
N ALA A 84 -6.03 -15.22 10.86
CA ALA A 84 -6.14 -16.60 11.34
C ALA A 84 -6.44 -17.59 10.21
N LEU A 85 -7.35 -17.23 9.29
CA LEU A 85 -7.67 -18.05 8.11
C LEU A 85 -6.51 -18.12 7.13
N ALA A 86 -5.84 -17.00 6.87
CA ALA A 86 -4.70 -16.94 5.98
C ALA A 86 -3.52 -17.79 6.48
N GLU A 87 -3.30 -17.84 7.79
CA GLU A 87 -2.29 -18.72 8.39
C GLU A 87 -2.70 -20.19 8.42
N ASP A 88 -3.96 -20.52 8.75
CA ASP A 88 -4.46 -21.90 8.76
C ASP A 88 -4.46 -22.51 7.36
N LYS A 89 -4.92 -21.74 6.35
CA LYS A 89 -5.02 -22.19 4.96
C LYS A 89 -3.78 -21.94 4.13
N LYS A 90 -2.82 -21.18 4.66
CA LYS A 90 -1.62 -20.71 3.94
C LYS A 90 -1.97 -20.01 2.62
N ASP A 91 -3.06 -19.23 2.63
CA ASP A 91 -3.64 -18.58 1.44
C ASP A 91 -3.77 -17.08 1.64
N ALA A 92 -3.15 -16.30 0.74
CA ALA A 92 -3.19 -14.84 0.75
C ALA A 92 -4.55 -14.26 0.33
N LYS A 93 -5.42 -15.05 -0.31
CA LYS A 93 -6.75 -14.58 -0.76
C LYS A 93 -7.62 -14.09 0.40
N TYR A 94 -7.46 -14.64 1.60
CA TYR A 94 -8.20 -14.16 2.78
C TYR A 94 -7.79 -12.73 3.18
N ILE A 95 -6.50 -12.41 3.10
CA ILE A 95 -5.99 -11.06 3.37
C ILE A 95 -6.40 -10.11 2.24
N GLU A 96 -6.20 -10.52 0.98
CA GLU A 96 -6.63 -9.72 -0.18
C GLU A 96 -8.12 -9.35 -0.08
N GLN A 97 -8.99 -10.34 0.19
CA GLN A 97 -10.43 -10.10 0.30
C GLN A 97 -10.77 -9.13 1.41
N GLU A 98 -10.18 -9.28 2.59
CA GLU A 98 -10.45 -8.37 3.70
C GLU A 98 -9.98 -6.95 3.40
N PHE A 99 -8.77 -6.79 2.88
CA PHE A 99 -8.15 -5.49 2.65
C PHE A 99 -8.69 -4.75 1.41
N THR A 100 -9.38 -5.45 0.52
CA THR A 100 -10.06 -4.86 -0.64
C THR A 100 -11.57 -4.74 -0.45
N LYS A 101 -12.10 -5.17 0.71
CA LYS A 101 -13.55 -5.24 0.97
C LYS A 101 -14.24 -3.90 0.76
N GLU A 102 -13.72 -2.82 1.34
CA GLU A 102 -14.34 -1.48 1.23
C GLU A 102 -14.36 -0.99 -0.23
N GLU A 103 -13.26 -1.16 -0.97
CA GLU A 103 -13.17 -0.76 -2.38
C GLU A 103 -14.16 -1.58 -3.25
N ARG A 104 -14.30 -2.89 -2.98
CA ARG A 104 -15.28 -3.78 -3.63
C ARG A 104 -16.72 -3.38 -3.31
N GLU A 105 -17.01 -3.10 -2.05
CA GLU A 105 -18.35 -2.70 -1.61
C GLU A 105 -18.74 -1.33 -2.16
N ALA A 106 -17.79 -0.39 -2.26
CA ALA A 106 -18.00 0.91 -2.89
C ALA A 106 -18.30 0.77 -4.39
N ALA A 107 -17.48 -0.01 -5.12
CA ALA A 107 -17.71 -0.30 -6.52
C ALA A 107 -19.08 -0.97 -6.76
N ALA A 108 -19.53 -1.82 -5.83
CA ALA A 108 -20.85 -2.45 -5.87
C ALA A 108 -22.02 -1.54 -5.42
N GLY A 109 -21.74 -0.30 -4.98
CA GLY A 109 -22.76 0.64 -4.49
C GLY A 109 -23.35 0.26 -3.12
N LYS A 110 -22.65 -0.58 -2.33
CA LYS A 110 -23.11 -1.05 -1.02
C LYS A 110 -22.74 -0.12 0.14
N ILE A 111 -21.74 0.74 -0.04
CA ILE A 111 -21.35 1.75 0.93
C ILE A 111 -21.44 3.14 0.31
N ALA A 112 -21.74 4.14 1.15
CA ALA A 112 -21.82 5.53 0.72
C ALA A 112 -20.46 6.02 0.19
N GLN A 113 -20.50 6.84 -0.86
CA GLN A 113 -19.32 7.32 -1.59
C GLN A 113 -18.31 8.05 -0.69
N ASP A 114 -18.79 8.69 0.37
CA ASP A 114 -18.02 9.50 1.33
C ASP A 114 -17.16 8.70 2.33
N VAL A 115 -17.17 7.37 2.28
CA VAL A 115 -16.57 6.51 3.34
C VAL A 115 -15.14 6.07 3.01
N ILE A 116 -14.67 6.28 1.77
CA ILE A 116 -13.35 5.77 1.36
C ILE A 116 -12.24 6.70 1.86
N VAL A 117 -11.38 6.17 2.73
CA VAL A 117 -10.27 6.91 3.35
C VAL A 117 -9.24 7.33 2.29
N GLY A 118 -9.00 8.63 2.15
CA GLY A 118 -7.94 9.20 1.29
C GLY A 118 -8.40 9.93 0.04
N VAL A 119 -9.70 10.21 -0.11
CA VAL A 119 -10.24 10.99 -1.22
C VAL A 119 -10.68 12.36 -0.71
N GLU A 120 -9.96 13.41 -1.11
CA GLU A 120 -10.24 14.79 -0.71
C GLU A 120 -11.55 15.27 -1.37
N ASN A 121 -12.44 15.86 -0.56
CA ASN A 121 -13.78 16.36 -0.87
C ASN A 121 -14.87 15.27 -0.93
N ASN A 122 -15.80 15.33 0.05
CA ASN A 122 -17.02 14.53 0.33
C ASN A 122 -17.99 14.31 -0.87
N ARG A 123 -17.45 13.88 -2.00
CA ARG A 123 -18.17 13.53 -3.25
C ARG A 123 -17.45 12.42 -4.01
N SER A 124 -16.15 12.29 -3.81
CA SER A 124 -15.32 11.33 -4.52
C SER A 124 -15.59 9.88 -4.11
N GLY A 125 -15.47 8.92 -5.03
CA GLY A 125 -15.73 7.50 -4.73
C GLY A 125 -15.15 6.53 -5.75
N VAL A 126 -15.18 5.23 -5.42
CA VAL A 126 -14.76 4.15 -6.33
C VAL A 126 -15.92 3.77 -7.24
N MET A 127 -15.71 3.88 -8.55
CA MET A 127 -16.68 3.53 -9.58
C MET A 127 -16.58 2.08 -10.01
N LYS A 128 -15.35 1.59 -10.17
CA LYS A 128 -15.04 0.20 -10.52
C LYS A 128 -13.86 -0.29 -9.70
N PHE A 129 -13.87 -1.58 -9.42
CA PHE A 129 -12.80 -2.24 -8.71
C PHE A 129 -12.60 -3.64 -9.28
N VAL A 130 -11.34 -3.99 -9.50
CA VAL A 130 -10.93 -5.30 -10.03
C VAL A 130 -9.74 -5.79 -9.22
N ASN A 131 -9.86 -6.98 -8.64
CA ASN A 131 -8.69 -7.70 -8.15
C ASN A 131 -7.89 -8.18 -9.36
N VAL A 132 -6.58 -7.96 -9.35
CA VAL A 132 -5.71 -8.43 -10.43
C VAL A 132 -5.46 -9.93 -10.19
N GLY A 133 -6.37 -10.79 -10.66
CA GLY A 133 -6.37 -12.23 -10.41
C GLY A 133 -5.90 -13.11 -11.57
N ASP A 134 -4.96 -14.01 -11.25
CA ASP A 134 -4.69 -15.38 -11.73
C ASP A 134 -4.49 -15.73 -13.22
N GLU A 135 -4.49 -14.82 -14.20
CA GLU A 135 -3.87 -15.15 -15.51
C GLU A 135 -2.32 -15.16 -15.45
N ASN A 136 -1.76 -14.53 -14.41
CA ASN A 136 -0.35 -14.59 -14.05
C ASN A 136 -0.26 -15.05 -12.59
N GLU A 137 0.29 -16.23 -12.32
CA GLU A 137 0.42 -16.89 -10.99
C GLU A 137 1.14 -16.08 -9.89
N ASN A 138 1.45 -14.79 -10.12
CA ASN A 138 2.35 -13.98 -9.32
C ASN A 138 1.71 -12.74 -8.65
N THR A 139 0.39 -12.51 -8.79
CA THR A 139 -0.24 -11.26 -8.33
C THR A 139 -0.76 -11.28 -6.90
N THR A 140 -1.36 -12.38 -6.45
CA THR A 140 -1.72 -12.61 -5.04
C THR A 140 -0.91 -13.78 -4.48
N LYS A 141 -0.07 -13.54 -3.48
CA LYS A 141 0.82 -14.57 -2.91
C LYS A 141 1.12 -14.35 -1.44
N ARG A 142 1.34 -15.47 -0.74
CA ARG A 142 1.91 -15.51 0.61
C ARG A 142 3.40 -15.84 0.48
N ILE A 143 4.24 -15.06 1.14
CA ILE A 143 5.70 -15.22 1.14
C ILE A 143 6.15 -15.33 2.58
N GLU A 144 7.02 -16.28 2.89
CA GLU A 144 7.69 -16.34 4.20
C GLU A 144 9.08 -15.74 4.10
N ARG A 145 9.40 -14.81 5.01
CA ARG A 145 10.74 -14.23 5.15
C ARG A 145 11.07 -14.12 6.62
N ASP A 146 12.22 -14.66 7.02
CA ASP A 146 12.72 -14.55 8.39
C ASP A 146 11.70 -15.05 9.44
N GLY A 147 10.97 -16.12 9.11
CA GLY A 147 9.92 -16.70 9.96
C GLY A 147 8.58 -15.95 9.97
N LYS A 148 8.46 -14.84 9.22
CA LYS A 148 7.27 -13.99 9.15
C LYS A 148 6.54 -14.15 7.82
N ALA A 149 5.22 -14.08 7.85
CA ALA A 149 4.38 -14.15 6.66
C ALA A 149 4.07 -12.76 6.10
N TYR A 150 4.28 -12.61 4.79
CA TYR A 150 3.99 -11.43 4.00
C TYR A 150 2.94 -11.77 2.96
N TYR A 151 1.89 -10.97 2.90
CA TYR A 151 0.76 -11.16 2.00
C TYR A 151 0.82 -10.07 0.94
N VAL A 152 1.08 -10.45 -0.31
CA VAL A 152 1.19 -9.54 -1.44
C VAL A 152 -0.02 -9.72 -2.33
N PHE A 153 -0.67 -8.63 -2.71
CA PHE A 153 -1.78 -8.64 -3.67
C PHE A 153 -1.82 -7.35 -4.48
N GLN A 154 -2.53 -7.38 -5.61
CA GLN A 154 -2.69 -6.22 -6.50
C GLN A 154 -4.14 -5.98 -6.85
N SER A 155 -4.50 -4.71 -7.01
CA SER A 155 -5.84 -4.29 -7.40
C SER A 155 -5.79 -3.14 -8.40
N ILE A 156 -6.86 -3.01 -9.18
CA ILE A 156 -7.13 -1.85 -10.03
C ILE A 156 -8.43 -1.21 -9.54
N SER A 157 -8.41 0.11 -9.32
CA SER A 157 -9.58 0.89 -8.95
C SER A 157 -9.74 2.09 -9.87
N GLU A 158 -10.98 2.33 -10.30
CA GLU A 158 -11.38 3.53 -11.02
C GLU A 158 -12.07 4.47 -10.04
N VAL A 159 -11.54 5.68 -9.89
CA VAL A 159 -11.99 6.65 -8.90
C VAL A 159 -12.53 7.90 -9.60
N CYS A 160 -13.71 8.34 -9.19
CA CYS A 160 -14.26 9.66 -9.50
C CYS A 160 -13.88 10.64 -8.39
N ARG A 161 -13.41 11.84 -8.76
CA ARG A 161 -13.08 12.94 -7.82
C ARG A 161 -14.22 13.97 -7.65
N ALA A 162 -15.39 13.64 -8.15
CA ALA A 162 -16.59 14.44 -8.10
C ALA A 162 -17.79 13.50 -7.88
N GLU A 163 -18.99 13.88 -8.30
CA GLU A 163 -20.20 13.10 -8.02
C GLU A 163 -20.31 11.89 -8.96
N ILE A 164 -20.64 10.71 -8.42
CA ILE A 164 -20.91 9.52 -9.24
C ILE A 164 -22.41 9.41 -9.47
N THR A 165 -22.81 9.46 -10.74
CA THR A 165 -24.22 9.28 -11.16
C THR A 165 -24.36 7.97 -11.94
N GLU A 166 -25.45 7.23 -11.68
CA GLU A 166 -25.81 6.05 -12.47
C GLU A 166 -26.78 6.46 -13.58
N ILE A 167 -26.42 6.16 -14.83
CA ILE A 167 -27.27 6.36 -16.00
C ILE A 167 -27.87 5.02 -16.44
N GLY A 168 -28.83 5.08 -17.37
CA GLY A 168 -29.55 3.90 -17.86
C GLY A 168 -28.63 2.73 -18.21
N GLY A 169 -28.98 1.53 -17.74
CA GLY A 169 -28.20 0.32 -17.95
C GLY A 169 -27.12 0.05 -16.88
N GLY A 170 -27.14 0.74 -15.74
CA GLY A 170 -26.20 0.50 -14.63
C GLY A 170 -24.81 1.08 -14.85
N LYS A 171 -24.62 1.89 -15.90
CA LYS A 171 -23.35 2.56 -16.17
C LYS A 171 -23.20 3.74 -15.20
N LYS A 172 -22.07 3.79 -14.51
CA LYS A 172 -21.68 4.92 -13.66
C LYS A 172 -20.88 5.94 -14.47
N ILE A 173 -21.14 7.23 -14.26
CA ILE A 173 -20.38 8.36 -14.82
C ILE A 173 -19.95 9.32 -13.71
N CYS A 174 -18.88 10.06 -13.94
CA CYS A 174 -18.33 11.03 -13.00
C CYS A 174 -18.74 12.45 -13.44
N ILE A 175 -19.52 13.15 -12.61
CA ILE A 175 -20.07 14.46 -12.90
C ILE A 175 -19.35 15.54 -12.09
N GLY A 176 -18.74 16.48 -12.81
CA GLY A 176 -18.03 17.61 -12.26
C GLY A 176 -18.95 18.66 -11.63
N PRO A 177 -18.40 19.63 -10.88
CA PRO A 177 -19.18 20.65 -10.19
C PRO A 177 -20.05 21.53 -11.10
N ARG A 178 -19.79 21.56 -12.41
CA ARG A 178 -20.55 22.34 -13.39
C ARG A 178 -21.63 21.51 -14.11
N GLY A 179 -21.80 20.24 -13.73
CA GLY A 179 -22.74 19.30 -14.37
C GLY A 179 -22.20 18.65 -15.65
N ASP A 180 -20.92 18.83 -15.95
CA ASP A 180 -20.19 18.19 -17.04
C ASP A 180 -19.69 16.79 -16.66
N GLU A 181 -19.66 15.87 -17.62
CA GLU A 181 -18.97 14.59 -17.43
C GLU A 181 -17.46 14.84 -17.42
N ILE A 182 -16.77 14.39 -16.36
CA ILE A 182 -15.32 14.54 -16.19
C ILE A 182 -14.63 13.19 -16.18
N ASP A 183 -13.34 13.19 -16.51
CA ASP A 183 -12.54 11.98 -16.55
C ASP A 183 -12.38 11.34 -15.17
N THR A 184 -12.46 10.02 -15.15
CA THR A 184 -12.13 9.19 -14.00
C THR A 184 -10.63 8.92 -13.97
N ILE A 185 -10.14 8.41 -12.83
CA ILE A 185 -8.73 8.05 -12.69
C ILE A 185 -8.63 6.58 -12.32
N GLU A 186 -8.08 5.79 -13.23
CA GLU A 186 -7.72 4.41 -12.98
C GLU A 186 -6.35 4.30 -12.32
N ARG A 187 -6.29 3.55 -11.23
CA ARG A 187 -5.09 3.30 -10.45
C ARG A 187 -4.86 1.82 -10.29
N ARG A 188 -3.60 1.42 -10.39
CA ARG A 188 -3.16 0.09 -9.99
C ARG A 188 -2.38 0.20 -8.68
N ALA A 189 -2.71 -0.67 -7.74
CA ALA A 189 -2.07 -0.74 -6.44
C ALA A 189 -1.42 -2.11 -6.23
N MET A 190 -0.27 -2.10 -5.56
CA MET A 190 0.37 -3.27 -4.97
C MET A 190 0.42 -3.08 -3.46
N THR A 191 -0.06 -4.07 -2.74
CA THR A 191 -0.16 -4.02 -1.28
C THR A 191 0.60 -5.20 -0.69
N VAL A 192 1.42 -4.92 0.31
CA VAL A 192 2.09 -5.93 1.15
C VAL A 192 1.60 -5.75 2.59
N VAL A 193 1.11 -6.82 3.20
CA VAL A 193 0.63 -6.84 4.57
C VAL A 193 1.44 -7.84 5.38
N THR A 194 1.85 -7.47 6.60
CA THR A 194 2.56 -8.35 7.52
C THR A 194 2.23 -8.02 8.98
N VAL A 195 2.30 -9.01 9.85
CA VAL A 195 2.14 -8.85 11.30
C VAL A 195 3.54 -8.86 11.95
N PRO A 196 3.89 -7.90 12.83
CA PRO A 196 5.13 -7.95 13.59
C PRO A 196 5.08 -9.01 14.69
N ASP A 197 6.23 -9.42 15.24
CA ASP A 197 6.29 -10.40 16.34
C ASP A 197 5.67 -9.87 17.64
N ALA A 198 5.60 -8.54 17.77
CA ALA A 198 4.92 -7.89 18.87
C ALA A 198 3.43 -8.25 18.83
N ASN A 199 2.99 -9.08 19.78
CA ASN A 199 1.60 -9.52 19.90
C ASN A 199 0.70 -8.43 20.53
N ASP A 200 0.76 -7.22 19.98
CA ASP A 200 -0.09 -6.09 20.38
C ASP A 200 -1.35 -5.97 19.48
N GLY A 201 -1.51 -6.90 18.53
CA GLY A 201 -2.60 -6.90 17.58
C GLY A 201 -2.45 -5.84 16.47
N SER A 202 -1.25 -5.31 16.26
CA SER A 202 -0.95 -4.41 15.15
C SER A 202 -0.49 -5.17 13.90
N TYR A 203 -0.54 -4.50 12.75
CA TYR A 203 -0.01 -4.98 11.48
C TYR A 203 0.51 -3.80 10.65
N PHE A 204 1.41 -4.11 9.72
CA PHE A 204 1.96 -3.15 8.78
C PHE A 204 1.40 -3.36 7.38
N VAL A 205 1.14 -2.26 6.70
CA VAL A 205 0.70 -2.23 5.30
C VAL A 205 1.66 -1.34 4.52
N LEU A 206 2.41 -1.94 3.59
CA LEU A 206 3.08 -1.21 2.52
C LEU A 206 2.11 -1.14 1.33
N LYS A 207 1.56 0.04 1.06
CA LYS A 207 0.68 0.30 -0.09
C LYS A 207 1.41 1.18 -1.10
N MET A 208 1.50 0.68 -2.33
CA MET A 208 2.11 1.34 -3.48
C MET A 208 1.05 1.50 -4.55
N SER A 209 0.97 2.67 -5.19
CA SER A 209 0.01 2.92 -6.24
C SER A 209 0.52 3.93 -7.28
N ALA A 210 0.11 3.71 -8.52
CA ALA A 210 0.28 4.64 -9.62
C ALA A 210 -0.95 4.61 -10.52
N LYS A 211 -1.09 5.62 -11.38
CA LYS A 211 -2.05 5.57 -12.48
C LYS A 211 -1.71 4.40 -13.41
N VAL A 212 -2.74 3.79 -13.99
CA VAL A 212 -2.58 2.62 -14.88
C VAL A 212 -1.67 2.92 -16.08
N ASP A 213 -1.79 4.11 -16.65
CA ASP A 213 -0.96 4.57 -17.79
C ASP A 213 0.55 4.69 -17.48
N ARG A 214 0.93 4.69 -16.20
CA ARG A 214 2.31 4.77 -15.72
C ARG A 214 2.76 3.52 -14.98
N TRP A 215 1.94 2.48 -14.98
CA TRP A 215 2.22 1.28 -14.21
C TRP A 215 3.52 0.62 -14.68
N GLU A 216 3.72 0.45 -15.99
CA GLU A 216 4.91 -0.23 -16.52
C GLU A 216 6.23 0.48 -16.16
N GLU A 217 6.23 1.82 -16.05
CA GLU A 217 7.40 2.60 -15.65
C GLU A 217 7.71 2.54 -14.13
N THR A 218 6.71 2.14 -13.33
CA THR A 218 6.76 2.17 -11.87
C THR A 218 6.76 0.78 -11.24
N LYS A 219 6.34 -0.24 -12.00
CA LYS A 219 6.18 -1.62 -11.57
C LYS A 219 7.45 -2.18 -10.92
N GLU A 220 8.60 -2.09 -11.61
CA GLU A 220 9.87 -2.61 -11.09
C GLU A 220 10.27 -1.95 -9.76
N LYS A 221 10.00 -0.64 -9.62
CA LYS A 221 10.26 0.11 -8.38
C LYS A 221 9.39 -0.38 -7.22
N PHE A 222 8.12 -0.70 -7.50
CA PHE A 222 7.20 -1.27 -6.51
C PHE A 222 7.51 -2.73 -6.18
N GLU A 223 7.87 -3.54 -7.18
CA GLU A 223 8.30 -4.93 -6.99
C GLU A 223 9.55 -4.98 -6.09
N ARG A 224 10.54 -4.11 -6.36
CA ARG A 224 11.74 -4.01 -5.53
C ARG A 224 11.42 -3.64 -4.08
N ALA A 225 10.56 -2.64 -3.86
CA ALA A 225 10.13 -2.27 -2.51
C ALA A 225 9.38 -3.42 -1.81
N ALA A 226 8.49 -4.12 -2.51
CA ALA A 226 7.75 -5.26 -1.97
C ALA A 226 8.64 -6.48 -1.64
N GLU A 227 9.66 -6.73 -2.46
CA GLU A 227 10.62 -7.82 -2.27
C GLU A 227 11.56 -7.59 -1.10
N THR A 228 12.00 -6.33 -0.94
CA THR A 228 12.93 -5.92 0.11
C THR A 228 12.24 -5.54 1.42
N PHE A 229 10.91 -5.39 1.43
CA PHE A 229 10.17 -5.08 2.64
C PHE A 229 10.27 -6.20 3.66
N ARG A 230 10.81 -5.84 4.83
CA ARG A 230 11.04 -6.75 5.96
C ARG A 230 10.81 -6.03 7.29
N MET A 231 10.22 -6.76 8.22
CA MET A 231 10.19 -6.39 9.63
C MET A 231 11.52 -6.79 10.28
N LEU A 232 12.09 -5.89 11.06
CA LEU A 232 13.30 -6.13 11.86
C LEU A 232 12.99 -6.78 13.20
#